data_AF-A0A8C9QIV2-F1
#
_entry.id   AF-A0A8C9QIV2-F1
#
_cell.length_a   1.000
_cell.length_b   1.000
_cell.length_c   1.000
_cell.angle_alpha   90.00
_cell.angle_beta   90.00
_cell.angle_gamma   90.00
#
_symmetry.space_group_name_H-M   'P 1'
#
loop_
_entity.id
_entity.type
_entity.pdbx_description
1 polymer ?
#
loop_
_entity_poly.entity_id
_entity_poly.type
_entity_poly.pdbx_seq_one_letter_code
_entity_poly.pdbx_strand_id
1 'polypeptide(L)'
;MALSKLMHERNKYKDIPPDFAYLTSKYPDFKQHVQINLNARVSVNFKDPEAVRPLTCTLLKENFGLSIDIPLERLLPTDLLRLNYIHWVEYLIDHQDSEKSTLQRGIDIGTGKASKTTEGSASSS
;
A
#
# COMPACT_ATOMS: atom_id res chain seq x y z
N MET A 1 -6.06 18.44 -5.83
CA MET A 1 -6.75 17.32 -5.15
C MET A 1 -6.78 17.63 -3.66
N ALA A 2 -7.95 17.61 -3.01
CA ALA A 2 -8.11 18.10 -1.63
C ALA A 2 -7.32 17.31 -0.56
N LEU A 3 -6.82 16.12 -0.88
CA LEU A 3 -6.08 15.24 0.04
C LEU A 3 -4.58 15.51 0.12
N SER A 4 -3.94 16.14 -0.88
CA SER A 4 -2.48 16.36 -0.86
C SER A 4 -2.03 17.26 0.30
N LYS A 5 -2.89 18.19 0.73
CA LYS A 5 -2.64 19.07 1.88
C LYS A 5 -2.56 18.31 3.20
N LEU A 6 -3.16 17.12 3.29
CA LEU A 6 -3.15 16.26 4.47
C LEU A 6 -2.01 15.22 4.44
N MET A 7 -1.20 15.20 3.38
CA MET A 7 -0.10 14.24 3.25
C MET A 7 1.20 14.83 3.82
N HIS A 8 1.93 14.00 4.58
CA HIS A 8 3.23 14.35 5.11
C HIS A 8 4.18 14.69 3.95
N GLU A 9 5.07 15.67 4.14
CA GLU A 9 6.06 16.10 3.14
C GLU A 9 6.95 14.97 2.59
N ARG A 10 7.26 13.95 3.41
CA ARG A 10 8.06 12.78 3.02
C ARG A 10 7.24 11.70 2.31
N ASN A 11 5.91 11.87 2.21
CA ASN A 11 5.06 10.93 1.49
C ASN A 11 5.29 11.08 -0.01
N LYS A 12 5.81 10.02 -0.65
CA LYS A 12 6.11 9.97 -2.09
C LYS A 12 4.94 10.31 -3.02
N TYR A 13 3.70 10.24 -2.53
CA TYR A 13 2.49 10.49 -3.31
C TYR A 13 1.84 11.85 -3.04
N LYS A 14 2.47 12.70 -2.23
CA LYS A 14 1.93 14.03 -1.88
C LYS A 14 1.68 14.88 -3.11
N ASP A 15 2.69 14.98 -3.97
CA ASP A 15 2.67 15.87 -5.14
C ASP A 15 2.51 15.09 -6.45
N ILE A 16 2.98 13.85 -6.48
CA ILE A 16 2.99 13.01 -7.69
C ILE A 16 2.10 11.79 -7.44
N PRO A 17 0.91 11.71 -8.07
CA PRO A 17 0.06 10.54 -7.95
C PRO A 17 0.71 9.32 -8.64
N PRO A 18 0.30 8.08 -8.28
CA PRO A 18 0.77 6.89 -8.98
C PRO A 18 0.45 6.93 -10.47
N ASP A 19 1.42 6.56 -11.32
CA ASP A 19 1.22 6.42 -12.75
C ASP A 19 0.63 5.04 -13.09
N PHE A 20 -0.69 4.99 -13.25
CA PHE A 20 -1.38 3.74 -13.58
C PHE A 20 -1.05 3.23 -14.99
N ALA A 21 -0.67 4.08 -15.95
CA ALA A 21 -0.28 3.61 -17.27
C ALA A 21 1.05 2.84 -17.18
N TYR A 22 2.03 3.38 -16.45
CA TYR A 22 3.27 2.67 -16.16
C TYR A 22 3.02 1.37 -15.41
N LEU A 23 2.23 1.40 -14.32
CA LEU A 23 1.97 0.20 -13.52
C LEU A 23 1.28 -0.91 -14.32
N THR A 24 0.31 -0.58 -15.17
CA THR A 24 -0.39 -1.58 -15.99
C THR A 24 0.46 -2.15 -17.13
N SER A 25 1.50 -1.43 -17.57
CA SER A 25 2.49 -1.95 -18.51
C SER A 25 3.42 -3.00 -17.88
N LYS A 26 3.72 -2.83 -16.59
CA LYS A 26 4.66 -3.67 -15.84
C LYS A 26 3.99 -4.84 -15.11
N TYR A 27 2.73 -4.67 -14.69
CA TYR A 27 1.97 -5.62 -13.88
C TYR A 27 0.68 -6.04 -14.63
N PRO A 28 0.72 -7.14 -15.39
CA PRO A 28 -0.44 -7.64 -16.13
C PRO A 28 -1.64 -7.94 -15.23
N ASP A 29 -1.39 -8.48 -14.03
CA ASP A 29 -2.43 -8.80 -13.05
C ASP A 29 -3.19 -7.56 -12.56
N PHE A 30 -2.55 -6.38 -12.59
CA PHE A 30 -3.22 -5.11 -12.28
C PHE A 30 -3.99 -4.57 -13.50
N LYS A 31 -3.50 -4.83 -14.71
CA LYS A 31 -4.10 -4.34 -15.96
C LYS A 31 -5.55 -4.78 -16.15
N GLN A 32 -5.92 -5.96 -15.67
CA GLN A 32 -7.30 -6.46 -15.78
C GLN A 32 -8.31 -5.69 -14.90
N HIS A 33 -7.83 -4.88 -13.95
CA HIS A 33 -8.67 -4.16 -12.99
C HIS A 33 -8.70 -2.64 -13.19
N VAL A 34 -8.15 -2.16 -14.31
CA VAL A 34 -8.18 -0.74 -14.68
C VAL A 34 -9.18 -0.48 -15.81
N GLN A 35 -9.65 0.75 -15.89
CA GLN A 35 -10.53 1.22 -16.95
C GLN A 35 -9.86 2.34 -17.72
N ILE A 36 -10.24 2.53 -18.98
CA ILE A 36 -9.80 3.68 -19.78
C ILE A 36 -10.95 4.68 -19.77
N ASN A 37 -10.72 5.86 -19.20
CA ASN A 37 -11.71 6.94 -19.19
C ASN A 37 -11.83 7.56 -20.59
N LEU A 38 -12.89 8.34 -20.80
CA LEU A 38 -13.17 9.07 -22.07
C LEU A 38 -11.99 9.91 -22.58
N ASN A 39 -11.10 10.35 -21.68
CA ASN A 39 -9.90 11.12 -22.02
C ASN A 39 -8.68 10.23 -22.34
N ALA A 40 -8.89 8.96 -22.67
CA ALA A 40 -7.85 7.94 -22.93
C ALA A 40 -6.84 7.74 -21.77
N ARG A 41 -7.24 8.08 -20.53
CA ARG A 41 -6.41 7.90 -19.34
C ARG A 41 -6.81 6.64 -18.58
N VAL A 42 -5.81 5.88 -18.15
CA VAL A 42 -5.99 4.72 -17.26
C VAL A 42 -6.48 5.20 -15.90
N SER A 43 -7.54 4.59 -15.40
CA SER A 43 -8.18 4.90 -14.13
C SER A 43 -8.53 3.62 -13.36
N VAL A 44 -8.71 3.76 -12.04
CA VAL A 44 -9.08 2.67 -11.14
C VAL A 44 -10.42 3.03 -10.51
N ASN A 45 -11.33 2.06 -10.43
CA ASN A 45 -12.55 2.21 -9.65
C ASN A 45 -12.27 1.98 -8.17
N PHE A 46 -12.05 3.06 -7.41
CA PHE A 46 -11.76 2.98 -5.97
C PHE A 46 -12.94 2.49 -5.11
N LYS A 47 -14.14 2.32 -5.69
CA LYS A 47 -15.29 1.73 -5.00
C LYS A 47 -15.35 0.21 -5.13
N ASP A 48 -14.55 -0.36 -6.02
CA ASP A 48 -14.51 -1.80 -6.28
C ASP A 48 -13.33 -2.42 -5.50
N PRO A 49 -13.59 -3.24 -4.46
CA PRO A 49 -12.54 -3.92 -3.71
C PRO A 49 -11.66 -4.81 -4.60
N GLU A 50 -12.21 -5.38 -5.67
CA GLU A 50 -11.45 -6.22 -6.60
C GLU A 50 -10.46 -5.40 -7.43
N ALA A 51 -10.67 -4.09 -7.59
CA ALA A 51 -9.73 -3.20 -8.25
C ALA A 51 -8.75 -2.53 -7.28
N VAL A 52 -9.21 -2.22 -6.06
CA VAL A 52 -8.36 -1.59 -5.03
C VAL A 52 -7.30 -2.56 -4.53
N ARG A 53 -7.63 -3.84 -4.33
CA ARG A 53 -6.67 -4.82 -3.80
C ARG A 53 -5.43 -5.00 -4.70
N PRO A 54 -5.56 -5.28 -6.01
CA PRO A 54 -4.42 -5.43 -6.90
C PRO A 54 -3.62 -4.12 -7.02
N LEU A 55 -4.28 -2.96 -6.95
CA LEU A 55 -3.61 -1.67 -6.85
C LEU A 55 -2.71 -1.63 -5.60
N THR A 56 -3.25 -1.94 -4.43
CA THR A 56 -2.52 -2.00 -3.16
C THR A 56 -1.28 -2.89 -3.25
N CYS A 57 -1.47 -4.15 -3.66
CA CYS A 57 -0.38 -5.11 -3.77
C CYS A 57 0.69 -4.64 -4.77
N THR A 58 0.27 -4.05 -5.89
CA THR A 58 1.17 -3.51 -6.92
C THR A 58 1.98 -2.32 -6.40
N LEU A 59 1.35 -1.39 -5.68
CA LEU A 59 2.06 -0.25 -5.08
C LEU A 59 3.03 -0.72 -4.00
N LEU A 60 2.67 -1.68 -3.17
CA LEU A 60 3.58 -2.21 -2.14
C LEU A 60 4.79 -2.90 -2.77
N LYS A 61 4.57 -3.67 -3.83
CA LYS A 61 5.63 -4.35 -4.58
C LYS A 61 6.54 -3.36 -5.29
N GLU A 62 5.99 -2.40 -6.04
CA GLU A 62 6.78 -1.44 -6.83
C GLU A 62 7.64 -0.52 -5.97
N ASN A 63 7.12 -0.09 -4.81
CA ASN A 63 7.73 0.99 -4.05
C ASN A 63 8.53 0.51 -2.84
N PHE A 64 8.19 -0.66 -2.30
CA PHE A 64 8.81 -1.20 -1.10
C PHE A 64 9.33 -2.63 -1.29
N GLY A 65 9.14 -3.24 -2.47
CA GLY A 65 9.52 -4.63 -2.71
C GLY A 65 8.68 -5.65 -1.93
N LEU A 66 7.55 -5.25 -1.35
CA LEU A 66 6.73 -6.09 -0.50
C LEU A 66 5.66 -6.81 -1.32
N SER A 67 5.74 -8.15 -1.35
CA SER A 67 4.73 -9.00 -1.96
C SER A 67 3.79 -9.54 -0.88
N ILE A 68 2.54 -9.09 -0.90
CA ILE A 68 1.52 -9.53 0.06
C ILE A 68 0.26 -10.00 -0.67
N ASP A 69 -0.42 -10.97 -0.07
CA ASP A 69 -1.74 -11.42 -0.51
C ASP A 69 -2.80 -10.96 0.51
N ILE A 70 -3.78 -10.18 0.03
CA ILE A 70 -4.84 -9.61 0.86
C ILE A 70 -6.16 -10.26 0.44
N PRO A 71 -6.86 -10.99 1.32
CA PRO A 71 -8.19 -11.53 0.99
C PRO A 71 -9.25 -10.42 0.89
N LEU A 72 -10.25 -10.60 0.03
CA LEU A 72 -11.28 -9.59 -0.29
C LEU A 72 -12.16 -9.21 0.89
N GLU A 73 -12.35 -10.11 1.86
CA GLU A 73 -13.19 -9.88 3.03
C GLU A 73 -12.52 -8.96 4.08
N ARG A 74 -11.36 -8.38 3.75
CA ARG A 74 -10.63 -7.47 4.63
C ARG A 74 -10.77 -6.02 4.20
N LEU A 75 -10.70 -5.16 5.21
CA LEU A 75 -10.53 -3.74 4.99
C LEU A 75 -9.21 -3.52 4.25
N LEU A 76 -9.32 -3.13 2.98
CA LEU A 76 -8.16 -2.74 2.20
C LEU A 76 -7.56 -1.49 2.85
N PRO A 77 -6.23 -1.46 3.04
CA PRO A 77 -5.59 -0.21 3.39
C PRO A 77 -5.97 0.80 2.33
N THR A 78 -6.53 1.94 2.70
CA THR A 78 -6.42 3.13 1.85
C THR A 78 -4.94 3.53 1.87
N ASP A 79 -4.14 2.89 1.02
CA ASP A 79 -2.67 2.78 1.11
C ASP A 79 -1.92 4.11 1.30
N LEU A 80 -2.53 5.21 0.85
CA LEU A 80 -1.93 6.54 0.95
C LEU A 80 -1.96 7.11 2.38
N LEU A 81 -2.89 6.67 3.23
CA LEU A 81 -3.04 7.20 4.59
C LEU A 81 -2.10 6.52 5.59
N ARG A 82 -1.72 5.25 5.36
CA ARG A 82 -0.80 4.54 6.26
C ARG A 82 0.64 5.05 6.20
N LEU A 83 1.11 5.46 5.02
CA LEU A 83 2.44 6.06 4.90
C LEU A 83 2.53 7.41 5.63
N ASN A 84 1.45 8.20 5.64
CA ASN A 84 1.38 9.42 6.45
C ASN A 84 1.46 9.10 7.94
N TYR A 85 0.78 8.04 8.40
CA TYR A 85 0.82 7.61 9.79
C TYR A 85 2.22 7.19 10.22
N ILE A 86 2.93 6.41 9.39
CA ILE A 86 4.32 6.00 9.66
C ILE A 86 5.23 7.23 9.78
N HIS A 87 5.19 8.16 8.83
CA HIS A 87 6.02 9.37 8.91
C HIS A 87 5.67 10.27 10.10
N TRP A 88 4.41 10.30 10.51
CA TRP A 88 3.99 11.02 11.71
C TRP A 88 4.52 10.37 12.99
N VAL A 89 4.48 9.03 13.08
CA VAL A 89 5.07 8.29 14.20
C VAL A 89 6.59 8.50 14.26
N GLU A 90 7.29 8.47 13.12
CA GLU A 90 8.72 8.80 13.06
C GLU A 90 8.99 10.20 13.62
N TYR A 91 8.23 11.21 13.21
CA TYR A 91 8.37 12.57 13.74
C TYR A 91 8.20 12.62 15.27
N LEU A 92 7.24 11.88 15.83
CA LEU A 92 7.04 11.83 17.28
C LEU A 92 8.21 11.16 18.02
N ILE A 93 8.84 10.15 17.43
CA ILE A 93 9.95 9.42 18.05
C ILE A 93 11.26 10.21 17.93
N ASP A 94 11.49 10.91 16.82
CA ASP A 94 12.71 11.69 16.54
C ASP A 94 12.87 12.90 17.49
N HIS A 95 11.81 13.28 18.20
CA HIS A 95 11.88 14.27 19.28
C HIS A 95 12.54 13.75 20.57
N GLN A 96 12.98 12.48 20.61
CA GLN A 96 13.74 11.91 21.73
C GLN A 96 15.21 11.75 21.35
N ASP A 97 16.06 12.65 21.88
CA ASP A 97 17.53 12.63 21.88
C ASP A 97 18.20 11.83 20.73
N SER A 98 18.35 12.52 19.59
CA SER A 98 18.83 12.08 18.27
C SER A 98 20.27 11.50 18.21
N GLU A 99 20.97 11.30 19.32
CA GLU A 99 22.40 10.97 19.29
C GLU A 99 22.68 9.45 19.30
N LYS A 100 21.65 8.60 19.45
CA LYS A 100 21.83 7.15 19.43
C LYS A 100 20.79 6.49 18.54
N SER A 101 21.27 5.84 17.48
CA SER A 101 20.57 4.79 16.74
C SER A 101 20.20 3.67 17.71
N THR A 102 19.08 3.83 18.41
CA THR A 102 18.53 2.83 19.32
C THR A 102 17.47 2.02 18.60
N LEU A 103 17.36 0.74 18.94
CA LEU A 103 16.31 -0.12 18.42
C LEU A 103 14.95 0.43 18.85
N GLN A 104 14.18 0.97 17.91
CA GLN A 104 12.82 1.43 18.13
C GLN A 104 11.85 0.23 18.11
N ARG A 105 10.95 0.16 19.10
CA ARG A 105 9.93 -0.90 19.19
C ARG A 105 8.55 -0.26 19.25
N GLY A 106 7.68 -0.64 18.32
CA GLY A 106 6.28 -0.20 18.27
C GLY A 106 5.33 -1.36 18.50
N ILE A 107 4.12 -1.05 18.99
CA ILE A 107 3.01 -2.00 19.09
C ILE A 107 1.90 -1.47 18.20
N ASP A 108 1.52 -2.25 17.18
CA ASP A 108 0.35 -1.96 16.34
C ASP A 108 -0.85 -2.78 16.85
N ILE A 109 -1.90 -2.09 17.29
CA ILE A 109 -3.11 -2.72 17.83
C ILE A 109 -4.19 -2.72 16.73
N GLY A 110 -4.56 -3.92 16.27
CA GLY A 110 -5.57 -4.07 15.21
C GLY A 110 -4.97 -4.25 13.80
N THR A 111 -3.82 -4.91 13.69
CA THR A 111 -3.08 -5.17 12.44
C THR A 111 -3.88 -5.86 11.32
N GLY A 112 -4.99 -6.51 11.66
CA GLY A 112 -5.69 -7.41 10.75
C GLY A 112 -4.86 -8.67 10.45
N LYS A 113 -5.50 -9.78 10.07
CA LYS A 113 -4.79 -11.03 9.72
C LYS A 113 -4.32 -11.00 8.24
N ALA A 114 -3.18 -10.42 7.91
CA ALA A 114 -2.59 -10.66 6.58
C ALA A 114 -2.02 -12.10 6.55
N SER A 115 -2.32 -12.88 5.50
CA SER A 115 -1.85 -14.27 5.28
C SER A 115 -2.67 -15.42 5.91
N LYS A 116 -3.22 -16.28 5.03
CA LYS A 116 -3.21 -17.72 5.25
C LYS A 116 -1.90 -18.22 4.62
N THR A 117 -0.95 -18.68 5.42
CA THR A 117 0.13 -19.53 4.93
C THR A 117 -0.49 -20.82 4.41
N THR A 118 -0.29 -21.11 3.13
CA THR A 118 -0.52 -22.44 2.57
C THR A 118 0.47 -23.39 3.23
N GLU A 119 0.02 -24.10 4.28
CA GLU A 119 0.74 -25.27 4.75
C GLU A 119 0.68 -26.33 3.65
N GLY A 120 1.84 -26.63 3.07
CA GLY A 120 2.01 -27.75 2.16
C GLY A 120 1.67 -29.04 2.90
N SER A 121 0.61 -29.70 2.46
CA SER A 121 0.30 -31.07 2.83
C SER A 121 1.40 -31.98 2.29
N ALA A 122 2.45 -32.19 3.09
CA ALA A 122 3.27 -33.37 3.00
C ALA A 122 2.44 -34.55 3.54
N SER A 123 1.71 -35.24 2.66
CA SER A 123 1.18 -36.56 2.95
C SER A 123 2.14 -37.61 2.41
N SER A 124 3.06 -38.04 3.26
CA SER A 124 3.70 -39.36 3.14
C SER A 124 2.76 -40.41 3.71
N SER A 125 2.29 -41.32 2.87
CA SER A 125 2.03 -42.76 3.13
C SER A 125 1.60 -43.42 1.83
#